data_AF-A0A967FI76-F1
#
_entry.id   AF-A0A967FI76-F1
#
_cell.length_a   1.000
_cell.length_b   1.000
_cell.length_c   1.000
_cell.angle_alpha   90.00
_cell.angle_beta   90.00
_cell.angle_gamma   90.00
#
_symmetry.space_group_name_H-M   'P 1'
#
loop_
_entity.id
_entity.type
_entity.pdbx_description
1 polymer ?
#
loop_
_entity_poly.entity_id
_entity_poly.type
_entity_poly.pdbx_seq_one_letter_code
_entity_poly.pdbx_strand_id
1 'polypeptide(L)'
;MTYVRRFTAILVLISFFSIHLYAGYVETGLLKLSIVDKTTGVQVPARVLVRDRFDKDHIPPDSVVVPIAQDRWFVCSGESRLRIPAGAVLVRVERGTEYRPVIQTINIQAGQTLGHKVKLERWINMRERGYVSGENHLHVPIEKLSAMLLAEDLDFGTTLSWWNGPKMEISGERGCVRDQQYSNDTITCSVCDAEVEHSWGAVYLVGLSKSVDIPSNGRRSNLPFVKSAREQNGLVCYQAGWSREVLIDAVLGYVDVVNVCNNNFHRYKYQPRKRYSNLLNVEGFPDYPNTPEGMIRMNFETYYRLLNCGLRLAAGAGSATGAKSTPVGYNRAYVRAGSNPTLPEFLEAWRKGRNFVTNGPMIFLRTEKNQRPSDIINLSSVGGTVSLQVTAHSAQPLRSLELVANGRVVGKASIGPQQNKAELSLSLPIKEGSWIGARCVEEDGFLSDEQLSRYSRGGSLPEKSCRLRFAHTSPIYVTVGGNGPSVASSVEEARKMLKSFERFARRTAAGEYLNEILEALPKDIKTQ
;
A
#
# COMPACT_ATOMS: atom_id res chain seq x y z
N MET A 1 -40.94 -62.62 64.63
CA MET A 1 -40.74 -61.17 64.84
C MET A 1 -39.24 -60.93 64.64
N THR A 2 -38.71 -60.21 63.65
CA THR A 2 -39.21 -59.04 62.93
C THR A 2 -38.23 -58.78 61.77
N TYR A 3 -38.76 -58.60 60.56
CA TYR A 3 -38.24 -57.83 59.41
C TYR A 3 -37.15 -58.36 58.46
N VAL A 4 -37.67 -58.67 57.27
CA VAL A 4 -37.06 -58.75 55.94
C VAL A 4 -36.56 -57.38 55.48
N ARG A 5 -35.35 -57.32 54.91
CA ARG A 5 -34.98 -56.38 53.83
C ARG A 5 -34.08 -57.11 52.83
N ARG A 6 -34.68 -57.55 51.72
CA ARG A 6 -33.95 -58.04 50.53
C ARG A 6 -33.54 -56.80 49.71
N PHE A 7 -32.25 -56.61 49.50
CA PHE A 7 -31.72 -55.72 48.48
C PHE A 7 -31.60 -56.50 47.16
N THR A 8 -32.39 -56.12 46.17
CA THR A 8 -32.30 -56.64 44.80
C THR A 8 -31.22 -55.83 44.07
N ALA A 9 -30.11 -56.47 43.72
CA ALA A 9 -29.09 -55.87 42.87
C ALA A 9 -29.58 -55.90 41.40
N ILE A 10 -29.80 -54.73 40.81
CA ILE A 10 -30.07 -54.56 39.38
C ILE A 10 -28.70 -54.50 38.67
N LEU A 11 -28.37 -55.55 37.90
CA LEU A 11 -27.26 -55.52 36.96
C LEU A 11 -27.67 -54.65 35.76
N VAL A 12 -27.10 -53.46 35.65
CA VAL A 12 -27.17 -52.64 34.43
C VAL A 12 -26.01 -53.05 33.53
N LEU A 13 -26.31 -53.81 32.47
CA LEU A 13 -25.39 -54.09 31.37
C LEU A 13 -25.21 -52.81 30.55
N ILE A 14 -24.13 -52.08 30.79
CA ILE A 14 -23.70 -50.96 29.94
C ILE A 14 -22.93 -51.58 28.77
N SER A 15 -23.60 -51.73 27.63
CA SER A 15 -22.95 -52.01 26.35
C SER A 15 -22.09 -50.82 25.95
N PHE A 16 -20.78 -50.96 26.08
CA PHE A 16 -19.80 -50.02 25.50
C PHE A 16 -19.88 -50.09 23.97
N PHE A 17 -20.65 -49.18 23.36
CA PHE A 17 -20.53 -48.88 21.95
C PHE A 17 -19.22 -48.10 21.75
N SER A 18 -18.14 -48.80 21.43
CA SER A 18 -16.88 -48.19 21.02
C SER A 18 -17.08 -47.48 19.68
N ILE A 19 -17.42 -46.19 19.71
CA ILE A 19 -17.33 -45.30 18.56
C ILE A 19 -15.85 -45.20 18.20
N HIS A 20 -15.38 -46.08 17.31
CA HIS A 20 -14.13 -45.90 16.64
C HIS A 20 -14.31 -44.69 15.71
N LEU A 21 -13.84 -43.52 16.15
CA LEU A 21 -13.52 -42.45 15.21
C LEU A 21 -12.45 -43.01 14.26
N TYR A 22 -12.88 -43.51 13.12
CA TYR A 22 -12.02 -43.67 11.96
C TYR A 22 -11.53 -42.27 11.58
N ALA A 23 -10.38 -41.86 12.12
CA ALA A 23 -9.55 -40.86 11.49
C ALA A 23 -9.09 -41.48 10.16
N GLY A 24 -9.92 -41.36 9.13
CA GLY A 24 -9.60 -41.86 7.81
C GLY A 24 -8.25 -41.31 7.37
N TYR A 25 -7.26 -42.19 7.20
CA TYR A 25 -5.97 -41.82 6.64
C TYR A 25 -6.23 -41.34 5.22
N VAL A 26 -6.15 -40.03 5.01
CA VAL A 26 -6.27 -39.47 3.66
C VAL A 26 -4.96 -39.75 2.95
N GLU A 27 -5.00 -40.59 1.92
CA GLU A 27 -3.82 -40.87 1.11
C GLU A 27 -3.27 -39.58 0.48
N THR A 28 -1.95 -39.46 0.44
CA THR A 28 -1.26 -38.25 -0.02
C THR A 28 -0.34 -38.55 -1.19
N GLY A 29 -0.11 -37.55 -2.04
CA GLY A 29 0.99 -37.52 -3.01
C GLY A 29 1.96 -36.38 -2.72
N LEU A 30 3.10 -36.36 -3.43
CA LEU A 30 4.11 -35.32 -3.34
C LEU A 30 4.04 -34.38 -4.54
N LEU A 31 3.78 -33.10 -4.32
CA LEU A 31 3.90 -32.05 -5.33
C LEU A 31 5.30 -31.45 -5.29
N LYS A 32 6.02 -31.47 -6.41
CA LYS A 32 7.24 -30.70 -6.65
C LYS A 32 6.91 -29.53 -7.57
N LEU A 33 6.86 -28.32 -7.02
CA LEU A 33 6.55 -27.09 -7.76
C LEU A 33 7.85 -26.42 -8.23
N SER A 34 7.86 -25.94 -9.47
CA SER A 34 8.90 -25.03 -10.00
C SER A 34 8.24 -23.81 -10.64
N ILE A 35 8.80 -22.64 -10.42
CA ILE A 35 8.27 -21.35 -10.86
C ILE A 35 9.36 -20.64 -11.65
N VAL A 36 9.06 -20.31 -12.90
CA VAL A 36 9.99 -19.66 -13.81
C VAL A 36 9.36 -18.46 -14.49
N ASP A 37 10.17 -17.46 -14.80
CA ASP A 37 9.81 -16.43 -15.76
C ASP A 37 9.63 -17.08 -17.15
N LYS A 38 8.50 -16.82 -17.79
CA LYS A 38 8.11 -17.46 -19.06
C LYS A 38 9.08 -17.13 -20.19
N THR A 39 9.66 -15.94 -20.20
CA THR A 39 10.49 -15.44 -21.29
C THR A 39 11.94 -15.88 -21.14
N THR A 40 12.50 -15.70 -19.94
CA THR A 40 13.92 -15.99 -19.67
C THR A 40 14.17 -17.44 -19.26
N GLY A 41 13.14 -18.14 -18.76
CA GLY A 41 13.27 -19.48 -18.20
C GLY A 41 13.95 -19.54 -16.83
N VAL A 42 14.38 -18.39 -16.29
CA VAL A 42 15.03 -18.27 -14.98
C VAL A 42 14.02 -18.52 -13.87
N GLN A 43 14.46 -19.19 -12.80
CA GLN A 43 13.65 -19.38 -11.60
C GLN A 43 13.45 -18.07 -10.87
N VAL A 44 12.21 -17.81 -10.45
CA VAL A 44 11.86 -16.55 -9.78
C VAL A 44 11.09 -16.82 -8.48
N PRO A 45 11.39 -16.08 -7.41
CA PRO A 45 10.56 -16.09 -6.21
C PRO A 45 9.12 -15.70 -6.50
N ALA A 46 8.15 -16.26 -5.77
CA ALA A 46 6.75 -15.89 -5.93
C ALA A 46 5.95 -16.27 -4.70
N ARG A 47 4.78 -15.64 -4.55
CA ARG A 47 3.80 -16.03 -3.55
C ARG A 47 2.89 -17.11 -4.11
N VAL A 48 2.64 -18.16 -3.33
CA VAL A 48 1.92 -19.37 -3.75
C VAL A 48 0.78 -19.71 -2.79
N LEU A 49 -0.39 -20.05 -3.35
CA LEU A 49 -1.49 -20.70 -2.64
C LEU A 49 -1.61 -22.12 -3.18
N VAL A 50 -1.56 -23.12 -2.29
CA VAL A 50 -1.89 -24.51 -2.61
C VAL A 50 -3.06 -24.92 -1.75
N ARG A 51 -4.19 -25.24 -2.36
CA ARG A 51 -5.43 -25.57 -1.65
C ARG A 51 -6.00 -26.89 -2.15
N ASP A 52 -6.32 -27.79 -1.23
CA ASP A 52 -6.93 -29.06 -1.58
C ASP A 52 -8.44 -28.95 -1.81
N ARG A 53 -9.05 -30.06 -2.24
CA ARG A 53 -10.51 -30.19 -2.45
C ARG A 53 -11.36 -29.99 -1.18
N PHE A 54 -10.74 -29.94 0.00
CA PHE A 54 -11.41 -29.71 1.29
C PHE A 54 -11.29 -28.25 1.76
N ASP A 55 -10.88 -27.34 0.85
CA ASP A 55 -10.65 -25.92 1.12
C ASP A 55 -9.57 -25.65 2.17
N LYS A 56 -8.64 -26.61 2.37
CA LYS A 56 -7.50 -26.46 3.27
C LYS A 56 -6.27 -25.97 2.52
N ASP A 57 -5.68 -24.89 3.01
CA ASP A 57 -4.41 -24.35 2.53
C ASP A 57 -3.23 -25.16 3.06
N HIS A 58 -2.29 -25.49 2.18
CA HIS A 58 -1.08 -26.24 2.48
C HIS A 58 0.16 -25.36 2.32
N ILE A 59 1.02 -25.42 3.33
CA ILE A 59 2.21 -24.57 3.46
C ILE A 59 3.39 -25.51 3.71
N PRO A 60 4.50 -25.40 2.96
CA PRO A 60 5.71 -26.14 3.25
C PRO A 60 6.30 -25.71 4.62
N PRO A 61 6.98 -26.60 5.35
CA PRO A 61 7.72 -26.22 6.54
C PRO A 61 8.65 -25.03 6.28
N ASP A 62 8.85 -24.19 7.32
CA ASP A 62 9.78 -23.05 7.32
C ASP A 62 9.52 -21.94 6.28
N SER A 63 8.43 -22.05 5.51
CA SER A 63 8.06 -21.01 4.54
C SER A 63 7.47 -19.79 5.24
N VAL A 64 7.81 -18.60 4.73
CA VAL A 64 7.18 -17.36 5.18
C VAL A 64 5.72 -17.35 4.74
N VAL A 65 4.81 -17.29 5.71
CA VAL A 65 3.36 -17.24 5.46
C VAL A 65 2.90 -15.80 5.21
N VAL A 66 2.10 -15.60 4.17
CA VAL A 66 1.50 -14.32 3.79
C VAL A 66 -0.03 -14.45 3.87
N PRO A 67 -0.68 -13.96 4.95
CA PRO A 67 -2.12 -14.03 5.07
C PRO A 67 -2.81 -12.99 4.18
N ILE A 68 -3.79 -13.42 3.39
CA ILE A 68 -4.66 -12.54 2.59
C ILE A 68 -6.11 -12.88 2.92
N ALA A 69 -6.71 -12.06 3.78
CA ALA A 69 -7.95 -12.42 4.47
C ALA A 69 -7.82 -13.80 5.14
N GLN A 70 -8.66 -14.77 4.79
CA GLN A 70 -8.59 -16.14 5.29
C GLN A 70 -7.55 -17.02 4.58
N ASP A 71 -7.10 -16.62 3.37
CA ASP A 71 -6.20 -17.44 2.58
C ASP A 71 -4.78 -17.38 3.16
N ARG A 72 -4.17 -18.54 3.29
CA ARG A 72 -2.79 -18.68 3.77
C ARG A 72 -1.86 -18.98 2.60
N TRP A 73 -1.24 -17.93 2.09
CA TRP A 73 -0.21 -18.06 1.06
C TRP A 73 1.15 -18.30 1.70
N PHE A 74 2.11 -18.80 0.92
CA PHE A 74 3.50 -18.89 1.33
C PHE A 74 4.44 -18.30 0.28
N VAL A 75 5.60 -17.84 0.73
CA VAL A 75 6.69 -17.41 -0.15
C VAL A 75 7.47 -18.62 -0.64
N CYS A 76 7.62 -18.74 -1.95
CA CYS A 76 8.41 -19.75 -2.63
C CYS A 76 9.64 -19.08 -3.26
N SER A 77 10.82 -19.67 -3.11
CA SER A 77 12.08 -19.18 -3.70
C SER A 77 12.21 -19.44 -5.20
N GLY A 78 11.23 -20.13 -5.79
CA GLY A 78 11.25 -20.63 -7.16
C GLY A 78 11.02 -22.15 -7.23
N GLU A 79 11.29 -22.86 -6.14
CA GLU A 79 10.98 -24.28 -6.00
C GLU A 79 10.35 -24.60 -4.65
N SER A 80 9.45 -25.59 -4.62
CA SER A 80 8.85 -26.05 -3.37
C SER A 80 8.42 -27.51 -3.44
N ARG A 81 8.31 -28.16 -2.29
CA ARG A 81 7.86 -29.55 -2.15
C ARG A 81 6.79 -29.64 -1.07
N LEU A 82 5.63 -30.19 -1.41
CA LEU A 82 4.51 -30.32 -0.48
C LEU A 82 3.89 -31.72 -0.57
N ARG A 83 3.61 -32.32 0.58
CA ARG A 83 2.79 -33.54 0.67
C ARG A 83 1.33 -33.12 0.86
N ILE A 84 0.48 -33.48 -0.10
CA ILE A 84 -0.90 -32.99 -0.22
C ILE A 84 -1.85 -34.20 -0.35
N PRO A 85 -3.07 -34.15 0.21
CA PRO A 85 -4.13 -35.12 -0.07
C PRO A 85 -4.29 -35.41 -1.57
N ALA A 86 -4.49 -36.68 -1.91
CA ALA A 86 -4.79 -37.08 -3.28
C ALA A 86 -6.13 -36.49 -3.74
N GLY A 87 -6.18 -36.06 -5.00
CA GLY A 87 -7.33 -35.41 -5.65
C GLY A 87 -6.99 -34.06 -6.28
N ALA A 88 -8.05 -33.32 -6.62
CA ALA A 88 -7.94 -31.98 -7.19
C ALA A 88 -7.34 -30.99 -6.20
N VAL A 89 -6.35 -30.23 -6.66
CA VAL A 89 -5.61 -29.22 -5.90
C VAL A 89 -5.54 -27.95 -6.73
N LEU A 90 -5.96 -26.83 -6.13
CA LEU A 90 -5.81 -25.50 -6.68
C LEU A 90 -4.40 -24.98 -6.38
N VAL A 91 -3.69 -24.55 -7.41
CA VAL A 91 -2.40 -23.86 -7.30
C VAL A 91 -2.57 -22.45 -7.87
N ARG A 92 -2.30 -21.44 -7.04
CA ARG A 92 -2.22 -20.04 -7.48
C ARG A 92 -0.82 -19.51 -7.26
N VAL A 93 -0.28 -18.80 -8.25
CA VAL A 93 1.06 -18.21 -8.18
C VAL A 93 0.99 -16.75 -8.62
N GLU A 94 1.56 -15.86 -7.82
CA GLU A 94 1.58 -14.41 -8.05
C GLU A 94 2.97 -13.82 -7.74
N ARG A 95 3.42 -12.85 -8.56
CA ARG A 95 4.68 -12.12 -8.39
C ARG A 95 4.50 -10.63 -8.69
N GLY A 96 4.11 -9.84 -7.69
CA GLY A 96 4.01 -8.39 -7.82
C GLY A 96 2.99 -7.90 -8.85
N THR A 97 3.13 -6.65 -9.27
CA THR A 97 2.25 -5.99 -10.25
C THR A 97 2.68 -6.18 -11.70
N GLU A 98 3.90 -6.65 -11.97
CA GLU A 98 4.48 -6.77 -13.31
C GLU A 98 4.25 -8.13 -13.98
N TYR A 99 3.79 -9.13 -13.22
CA TYR A 99 3.47 -10.46 -13.72
C TYR A 99 1.98 -10.74 -13.71
N ARG A 100 1.52 -11.52 -14.70
CA ARG A 100 0.16 -12.05 -14.70
C ARG A 100 0.03 -13.18 -13.66
N PRO A 101 -0.93 -13.09 -12.73
CA PRO A 101 -1.27 -14.19 -11.84
C PRO A 101 -1.65 -15.47 -12.61
N VAL A 102 -1.31 -16.64 -12.06
CA VAL A 102 -1.70 -17.95 -12.60
C VAL A 102 -2.60 -18.68 -11.62
N ILE A 103 -3.70 -19.26 -12.09
CA ILE A 103 -4.56 -20.21 -11.36
C ILE A 103 -4.64 -21.51 -12.17
N GLN A 104 -4.34 -22.63 -11.54
CA GLN A 104 -4.41 -23.95 -12.16
C GLN A 104 -5.00 -24.95 -11.17
N THR A 105 -5.84 -25.86 -11.67
CA THR A 105 -6.23 -27.06 -10.93
C THR A 105 -5.42 -28.23 -11.45
N ILE A 106 -4.70 -28.89 -10.54
CA ILE A 106 -3.91 -30.09 -10.83
C ILE A 106 -4.49 -31.27 -10.05
N ASN A 107 -4.14 -32.49 -10.45
CA ASN A 107 -4.62 -33.70 -9.78
C ASN A 107 -3.44 -34.45 -9.15
N ILE A 108 -3.48 -34.64 -7.83
CA ILE A 108 -2.46 -35.37 -7.07
C ILE A 108 -2.89 -36.82 -6.92
N GLN A 109 -2.04 -37.76 -7.32
CA GLN A 109 -2.26 -39.20 -7.16
C GLN A 109 -1.63 -39.69 -5.85
N ALA A 110 -2.31 -40.61 -5.17
CA ALA A 110 -1.81 -41.23 -3.93
C ALA A 110 -0.47 -41.92 -4.17
N GLY A 111 0.50 -41.70 -3.27
CA GLY A 111 1.84 -42.30 -3.32
C GLY A 111 2.74 -41.79 -4.45
N GLN A 112 2.25 -40.99 -5.39
CA GLN A 112 3.03 -40.51 -6.53
C GLN A 112 3.67 -39.15 -6.28
N THR A 113 4.74 -38.86 -7.03
CA THR A 113 5.33 -37.52 -7.12
C THR A 113 4.92 -36.86 -8.42
N LEU A 114 4.27 -35.70 -8.34
CA LEU A 114 3.95 -34.84 -9.48
C LEU A 114 4.94 -33.69 -9.55
N GLY A 115 5.68 -33.58 -10.66
CA GLY A 115 6.42 -32.37 -11.01
C GLY A 115 5.50 -31.40 -11.74
N HIS A 116 5.32 -30.19 -11.20
CA HIS A 116 4.50 -29.15 -11.80
C HIS A 116 5.32 -27.87 -12.03
N LYS A 117 5.36 -27.40 -13.27
CA LYS A 117 6.09 -26.18 -13.65
C LYS A 117 5.11 -25.07 -14.00
N VAL A 118 5.18 -23.97 -13.25
CA VAL A 118 4.41 -22.75 -13.48
C VAL A 118 5.30 -21.74 -14.21
N LYS A 119 4.80 -21.20 -15.33
CA LYS A 119 5.48 -20.17 -16.10
C LYS A 119 4.76 -18.84 -15.89
N LEU A 120 5.41 -17.88 -15.23
CA LEU A 120 4.86 -16.55 -14.99
C LEU A 120 5.20 -15.61 -16.16
N GLU A 121 4.19 -14.93 -16.70
CA GLU A 121 4.37 -13.99 -17.80
C GLU A 121 4.49 -12.56 -17.27
N ARG A 122 5.69 -11.97 -17.44
CA ARG A 122 5.89 -10.53 -17.22
C ARG A 122 5.19 -9.76 -18.33
N TRP A 123 4.25 -8.89 -17.99
CA TRP A 123 3.47 -8.12 -18.97
C TRP A 123 3.99 -6.70 -19.17
N ILE A 124 4.80 -6.21 -18.23
CA ILE A 124 5.53 -4.96 -18.32
C ILE A 124 6.84 -5.08 -17.51
N ASN A 125 7.92 -4.47 -18.00
CA ASN A 125 9.17 -4.35 -17.26
C ASN A 125 9.40 -2.87 -16.92
N MET A 126 9.31 -2.53 -15.63
CA MET A 126 9.46 -1.14 -15.18
C MET A 126 10.92 -0.71 -15.06
N ARG A 127 11.84 -1.64 -14.79
CA ARG A 127 13.29 -1.36 -14.81
C ARG A 127 13.77 -0.92 -16.19
N GLU A 128 13.32 -1.59 -17.25
CA GLU A 128 13.61 -1.18 -18.64
C GLU A 128 13.03 0.21 -18.99
N ARG A 129 12.03 0.67 -18.23
CA ARG A 129 11.42 2.01 -18.37
C ARG A 129 12.08 3.06 -17.47
N GLY A 130 13.16 2.70 -16.77
CA GLY A 130 13.91 3.57 -15.87
C GLY A 130 13.23 3.83 -14.52
N TYR A 131 12.35 2.91 -14.08
CA TYR A 131 11.71 2.96 -12.78
C TYR A 131 12.21 1.81 -11.89
N VAL A 132 12.39 2.11 -10.62
CA VAL A 132 12.55 1.13 -9.54
C VAL A 132 11.43 1.30 -8.53
N SER A 133 11.17 0.29 -7.71
CA SER A 133 9.96 0.16 -6.92
C SER A 133 10.23 0.00 -5.42
N GLY A 134 9.28 0.49 -4.63
CA GLY A 134 9.27 0.38 -3.17
C GLY A 134 7.92 0.82 -2.60
N GLU A 135 7.78 0.71 -1.27
CA GLU A 135 6.65 1.26 -0.53
C GLU A 135 7.13 1.83 0.81
N ASN A 136 6.26 2.56 1.52
CA ASN A 136 6.62 3.28 2.75
C ASN A 136 5.79 2.88 3.98
N HIS A 137 5.00 1.80 3.92
CA HIS A 137 4.18 1.35 5.05
C HIS A 137 4.21 -0.16 5.19
N LEU A 138 5.22 -0.67 5.90
CA LEU A 138 5.39 -2.10 6.19
C LEU A 138 5.67 -2.33 7.66
N HIS A 139 4.93 -3.27 8.26
CA HIS A 139 5.07 -3.74 9.64
C HIS A 139 5.56 -5.18 9.65
N VAL A 140 6.62 -5.47 8.91
CA VAL A 140 7.15 -6.83 8.73
C VAL A 140 8.55 -6.93 9.34
N PRO A 141 8.79 -7.88 10.27
CA PRO A 141 10.13 -8.15 10.79
C PRO A 141 11.11 -8.46 9.67
N ILE A 142 12.34 -7.96 9.79
CA ILE A 142 13.34 -8.03 8.74
C ILE A 142 13.63 -9.47 8.28
N GLU A 143 13.54 -10.44 9.19
CA GLU A 143 13.80 -11.86 8.95
C GLU A 143 12.83 -12.47 7.93
N LYS A 144 11.63 -11.88 7.79
CA LYS A 144 10.60 -12.31 6.83
C LYS A 144 10.52 -11.39 5.62
N LEU A 145 11.02 -10.17 5.75
CA LEU A 145 10.80 -9.08 4.80
C LEU A 145 11.44 -9.39 3.44
N SER A 146 12.70 -9.80 3.40
CA SER A 146 13.42 -10.03 2.13
C SER A 146 12.73 -11.05 1.23
N ALA A 147 12.29 -12.16 1.81
CA ALA A 147 11.53 -13.20 1.12
C ALA A 147 10.24 -12.64 0.51
N MET A 148 9.47 -11.87 1.28
CA MET A 148 8.23 -11.26 0.80
C MET A 148 8.49 -10.24 -0.31
N LEU A 149 9.47 -9.35 -0.16
CA LEU A 149 9.78 -8.31 -1.14
C LEU A 149 10.22 -8.91 -2.48
N LEU A 150 11.13 -9.90 -2.44
CA LEU A 150 11.65 -10.57 -3.63
C LEU A 150 10.57 -11.40 -4.34
N ALA A 151 9.61 -11.97 -3.60
CA ALA A 151 8.46 -12.65 -4.18
C ALA A 151 7.43 -11.71 -4.83
N GLU A 152 7.45 -10.43 -4.46
CA GLU A 152 6.57 -9.40 -5.02
C GLU A 152 7.30 -8.45 -6.00
N ASP A 153 8.53 -8.82 -6.40
CA ASP A 153 9.39 -8.13 -7.37
C ASP A 153 9.61 -6.65 -7.02
N LEU A 154 9.92 -6.36 -5.75
CA LEU A 154 10.29 -5.02 -5.28
C LEU A 154 11.80 -4.81 -5.35
N ASP A 155 12.21 -3.55 -5.57
CA ASP A 155 13.63 -3.19 -5.69
C ASP A 155 14.23 -2.69 -4.36
N PHE A 156 13.42 -2.05 -3.51
CA PHE A 156 13.81 -1.60 -2.17
C PHE A 156 12.76 -1.96 -1.12
N GLY A 157 13.25 -2.28 0.08
CA GLY A 157 12.44 -2.52 1.27
C GLY A 157 12.47 -1.37 2.27
N THR A 158 11.38 -1.23 3.02
CA THR A 158 11.29 -0.40 4.23
C THR A 158 10.62 -1.22 5.32
N THR A 159 10.89 -0.93 6.59
CA THR A 159 10.13 -1.56 7.68
C THR A 159 10.04 -0.65 8.89
N LEU A 160 8.79 -0.38 9.28
CA LEU A 160 8.39 0.44 10.42
C LEU A 160 8.55 -0.37 11.70
N SER A 161 9.81 -0.71 12.00
CA SER A 161 10.23 -1.46 13.18
C SER A 161 9.91 -0.75 14.49
N TRP A 162 9.79 0.57 14.43
CA TRP A 162 9.30 1.41 15.51
C TRP A 162 7.86 1.84 15.19
N TRP A 163 6.88 1.46 16.01
CA TRP A 163 5.48 1.88 15.85
C TRP A 163 4.92 2.33 17.20
N ASN A 164 4.80 3.64 17.39
CA ASN A 164 4.51 4.26 18.69
C ASN A 164 5.47 3.79 19.81
N GLY A 165 6.74 3.59 19.47
CA GLY A 165 7.74 2.96 20.31
C GLY A 165 8.44 1.80 19.58
N PRO A 166 9.59 1.33 20.08
CA PRO A 166 10.24 0.17 19.49
C PRO A 166 9.29 -1.03 19.55
N LYS A 167 9.02 -1.65 18.40
CA LYS A 167 8.19 -2.87 18.30
C LYS A 167 8.95 -4.08 17.80
N MET A 168 10.03 -3.86 17.06
CA MET A 168 10.91 -4.90 16.55
C MET A 168 12.33 -4.59 16.99
N GLU A 169 13.05 -5.62 17.45
CA GLU A 169 14.45 -5.46 17.82
C GLU A 169 15.32 -5.24 16.58
N ILE A 170 16.10 -4.17 16.60
CA ILE A 170 17.11 -3.88 15.60
C ILE A 170 18.45 -3.86 16.31
N SER A 171 19.28 -4.87 16.05
CA SER A 171 20.68 -4.81 16.44
C SER A 171 21.33 -3.55 15.84
N GLY A 172 21.72 -2.62 16.71
CA GLY A 172 22.32 -1.33 16.34
C GLY A 172 23.71 -1.48 15.69
N GLU A 173 24.35 -2.64 15.85
CA GLU A 173 25.69 -2.94 15.33
C GLU A 173 25.74 -3.02 13.79
N ARG A 174 24.60 -3.26 13.13
CA ARG A 174 24.53 -3.50 11.67
C ARG A 174 24.01 -2.30 10.87
N GLY A 175 23.86 -1.14 11.50
CA GLY A 175 23.31 0.06 10.86
C GLY A 175 21.83 -0.04 10.46
N CYS A 176 21.31 1.05 9.91
CA CYS A 176 19.90 1.23 9.54
C CYS A 176 19.57 0.91 8.08
N VAL A 177 20.58 0.56 7.28
CA VAL A 177 20.43 0.03 5.92
C VAL A 177 21.04 -1.36 5.90
N ARG A 178 20.28 -2.34 5.41
CA ARG A 178 20.71 -3.73 5.39
C ARG A 178 20.40 -4.37 4.05
N ASP A 179 21.40 -5.03 3.49
CA ASP A 179 21.20 -5.98 2.41
C ASP A 179 20.74 -7.31 3.03
N GLN A 180 19.69 -7.88 2.46
CA GLN A 180 19.12 -9.13 2.90
C GLN A 180 19.05 -10.09 1.72
N GLN A 181 19.47 -11.33 1.95
CA GLN A 181 19.43 -12.39 0.95
C GLN A 181 18.19 -13.25 1.12
N TYR A 182 17.63 -13.69 0.01
CA TYR A 182 16.67 -14.79 -0.03
C TYR A 182 16.85 -15.53 -1.34
N SER A 183 17.04 -16.85 -1.28
CA SER A 183 17.49 -17.62 -2.44
C SER A 183 18.81 -17.06 -2.98
N ASN A 184 18.92 -16.87 -4.29
CA ASN A 184 20.10 -16.31 -4.95
C ASN A 184 20.04 -14.78 -5.10
N ASP A 185 18.99 -14.13 -4.62
CA ASP A 185 18.75 -12.70 -4.81
C ASP A 185 19.04 -11.91 -3.52
N THR A 186 19.45 -10.65 -3.69
CA THR A 186 19.71 -9.69 -2.61
C THR A 186 18.81 -8.48 -2.76
N ILE A 187 18.30 -7.95 -1.64
CA ILE A 187 17.51 -6.73 -1.61
C ILE A 187 17.94 -5.81 -0.47
N THR A 188 18.05 -4.52 -0.77
CA THR A 188 18.41 -3.47 0.20
C THR A 188 17.16 -2.95 0.92
N CYS A 189 17.22 -2.89 2.24
CA CYS A 189 16.14 -2.42 3.10
C CYS A 189 16.59 -1.30 4.03
N SER A 190 15.75 -0.28 4.24
CA SER A 190 15.84 0.53 5.46
C SER A 190 15.12 -0.19 6.59
N VAL A 191 15.68 -0.12 7.80
CA VAL A 191 15.18 -0.91 8.93
C VAL A 191 14.86 -0.08 10.15
N CYS A 192 15.50 1.07 10.35
CA CYS A 192 15.24 1.95 11.50
C CYS A 192 13.98 2.82 11.33
N ASP A 193 13.13 2.51 10.35
CA ASP A 193 11.98 3.33 10.02
C ASP A 193 10.95 3.31 11.14
N ALA A 194 10.16 4.37 11.23
CA ALA A 194 9.22 4.57 12.32
C ALA A 194 7.83 4.99 11.82
N GLU A 195 6.78 4.47 12.45
CA GLU A 195 5.43 5.02 12.42
C GLU A 195 5.06 5.64 13.77
N VAL A 196 4.62 6.90 13.72
CA VAL A 196 3.94 7.55 14.83
C VAL A 196 2.47 7.64 14.44
N GLU A 197 1.61 6.91 15.14
CA GLU A 197 0.18 6.83 14.87
C GLU A 197 -0.63 7.05 16.15
N HIS A 198 -1.18 8.25 16.30
CA HIS A 198 -2.09 8.61 17.38
C HIS A 198 -3.28 9.40 16.83
N SER A 199 -4.01 10.11 17.69
CA SER A 199 -5.13 10.97 17.27
C SER A 199 -4.72 12.07 16.29
N TRP A 200 -3.44 12.44 16.25
CA TRP A 200 -2.85 13.45 15.36
C TRP A 200 -2.79 13.02 13.89
N GLY A 201 -2.80 11.71 13.64
CA GLY A 201 -2.59 11.12 12.33
C GLY A 201 -1.52 10.02 12.40
N ALA A 202 -1.27 9.40 11.25
CA ALA A 202 -0.20 8.42 11.06
C ALA A 202 0.87 9.01 10.14
N VAL A 203 2.08 9.14 10.67
CA VAL A 203 3.27 9.60 9.93
C VAL A 203 4.32 8.49 9.92
N TYR A 204 4.95 8.28 8.77
CA TYR A 204 6.02 7.33 8.53
C TYR A 204 7.32 8.08 8.29
N LEU A 205 8.37 7.67 8.98
CA LEU A 205 9.71 8.24 8.92
C LEU A 205 10.60 7.16 8.34
N VAL A 206 10.96 7.31 7.06
CA VAL A 206 11.60 6.25 6.27
C VAL A 206 13.03 6.64 5.91
N GLY A 207 13.97 5.70 5.90
CA GLY A 207 15.36 5.97 5.59
C GLY A 207 16.11 6.64 6.74
N LEU A 208 15.71 6.37 7.99
CA LEU A 208 16.37 6.94 9.16
C LEU A 208 17.80 6.39 9.32
N SER A 209 18.73 7.25 9.73
CA SER A 209 20.12 6.87 9.98
C SER A 209 20.33 6.28 11.38
N LYS A 210 19.40 6.55 12.30
CA LYS A 210 19.28 5.94 13.63
C LYS A 210 17.81 5.80 14.03
N SER A 211 17.52 4.88 14.94
CA SER A 211 16.17 4.76 15.51
C SER A 211 15.73 6.03 16.23
N VAL A 212 14.42 6.26 16.26
CA VAL A 212 13.80 7.38 17.00
C VAL A 212 14.02 7.20 18.50
N ASP A 213 14.59 8.23 19.15
CA ASP A 213 14.86 8.31 20.59
C ASP A 213 13.80 9.09 21.38
N ILE A 214 12.82 9.67 20.69
CA ILE A 214 11.70 10.41 21.28
C ILE A 214 10.65 9.41 21.82
N PRO A 215 10.30 9.45 23.12
CA PRO A 215 9.27 8.58 23.67
C PRO A 215 7.90 8.80 23.02
N SER A 216 7.19 7.72 22.73
CA SER A 216 5.83 7.84 22.20
C SER A 216 4.86 8.30 23.28
N ASN A 217 4.07 9.32 22.93
CA ASN A 217 3.00 9.82 23.79
C ASN A 217 1.84 10.31 22.92
N GLY A 218 0.67 9.71 23.06
CA GLY A 218 -0.51 10.08 22.24
C GLY A 218 -1.02 11.50 22.47
N ARG A 219 -0.57 12.16 23.55
CA ARG A 219 -0.83 13.57 23.85
C ARG A 219 0.28 14.51 23.38
N ARG A 220 1.28 14.02 22.64
CA ARG A 220 2.30 14.82 21.94
C ARG A 220 1.97 14.79 20.45
N SER A 221 2.18 15.92 19.78
CA SER A 221 1.99 16.01 18.32
C SER A 221 3.12 15.27 17.58
N ASN A 222 2.95 15.08 16.27
CA ASN A 222 3.95 14.44 15.41
C ASN A 222 5.17 15.35 15.14
N LEU A 223 5.05 16.66 15.38
CA LEU A 223 6.06 17.67 15.07
C LEU A 223 7.50 17.34 15.52
N PRO A 224 7.79 16.86 16.75
CA PRO A 224 9.15 16.49 17.14
C PRO A 224 9.73 15.33 16.31
N PHE A 225 8.87 14.38 15.94
CA PHE A 225 9.26 13.20 15.20
C PHE A 225 9.60 13.53 13.74
N VAL A 226 8.79 14.38 13.09
CA VAL A 226 9.08 14.81 11.72
C VAL A 226 10.32 15.71 11.65
N LYS A 227 10.57 16.55 12.66
CA LYS A 227 11.84 17.31 12.78
C LYS A 227 13.04 16.38 12.87
N SER A 228 13.00 15.41 13.79
CA SER A 228 14.07 14.42 13.96
C SER A 228 14.35 13.62 12.69
N ALA A 229 13.30 13.21 11.95
CA ALA A 229 13.49 12.53 10.68
C ALA A 229 14.15 13.42 9.63
N ARG A 230 13.81 14.71 9.58
CA ARG A 230 14.40 15.68 8.64
C ARG A 230 15.86 15.97 8.94
N GLU A 231 16.25 16.04 10.20
CA GLU A 231 17.65 16.14 10.62
C GLU A 231 18.48 14.93 10.15
N GLN A 232 17.85 13.76 10.05
CA GLN A 232 18.46 12.53 9.55
C GLN A 232 18.37 12.38 8.02
N ASN A 233 17.84 13.37 7.29
CA ASN A 233 17.53 13.29 5.86
C ASN A 233 16.55 12.14 5.50
N GLY A 234 15.73 11.72 6.46
CA GLY A 234 14.66 10.74 6.28
C GLY A 234 13.50 11.29 5.44
N LEU A 235 12.81 10.39 4.75
CA LEU A 235 11.62 10.68 3.96
C LEU A 235 10.40 10.71 4.90
N VAL A 236 9.78 11.88 5.03
CA VAL A 236 8.60 12.06 5.90
C VAL A 236 7.32 11.86 5.08
N CYS A 237 6.56 10.82 5.44
CA CYS A 237 5.38 10.39 4.71
C CYS A 237 4.14 10.45 5.60
N TYR A 238 3.02 10.98 5.12
CA TYR A 238 1.73 10.86 5.82
C TYR A 238 0.84 9.77 5.22
N GLN A 239 0.09 9.06 6.07
CA GLN A 239 -0.84 8.01 5.64
C GLN A 239 -1.84 8.47 4.59
N ALA A 240 -2.38 9.67 4.74
CA ALA A 240 -2.39 10.71 3.73
C ALA A 240 -3.13 11.98 4.18
N GLY A 241 -3.61 12.79 3.22
CA GLY A 241 -3.97 14.20 3.38
C GLY A 241 -5.20 14.51 4.24
N TRP A 242 -5.86 13.51 4.82
CA TRP A 242 -6.92 13.68 5.82
C TRP A 242 -6.39 13.57 7.26
N SER A 243 -5.12 13.21 7.46
CA SER A 243 -4.48 13.18 8.79
C SER A 243 -4.58 14.57 9.43
N ARG A 244 -4.77 14.66 10.75
CA ARG A 244 -5.08 15.95 11.39
C ARG A 244 -3.91 16.93 11.33
N GLU A 245 -2.69 16.44 11.48
CA GLU A 245 -1.46 17.26 11.55
C GLU A 245 -0.75 17.45 10.19
N VAL A 246 -1.14 16.71 9.14
CA VAL A 246 -0.43 16.73 7.83
C VAL A 246 -0.30 18.13 7.23
N LEU A 247 -1.31 18.98 7.36
CA LEU A 247 -1.30 20.32 6.78
C LEU A 247 -0.26 21.22 7.47
N ILE A 248 -0.22 21.21 8.81
CA ILE A 248 0.73 22.09 9.53
C ILE A 248 2.17 21.62 9.29
N ASP A 249 2.44 20.32 9.35
CA ASP A 249 3.78 19.78 9.06
C ASP A 249 4.21 20.07 7.62
N ALA A 250 3.29 20.00 6.65
CA ALA A 250 3.59 20.30 5.26
C ALA A 250 3.86 21.79 5.04
N VAL A 251 3.11 22.69 5.68
CA VAL A 251 3.35 24.14 5.63
C VAL A 251 4.70 24.51 6.24
N LEU A 252 5.13 23.79 7.28
CA LEU A 252 6.46 23.96 7.89
C LEU A 252 7.60 23.36 7.04
N GLY A 253 7.29 22.70 5.93
CA GLY A 253 8.29 22.11 5.02
C GLY A 253 8.85 20.77 5.49
N TYR A 254 8.17 20.07 6.40
CA TYR A 254 8.63 18.78 6.93
C TYR A 254 8.06 17.57 6.20
N VAL A 255 6.98 17.71 5.41
CA VAL A 255 6.35 16.58 4.70
C VAL A 255 6.87 16.47 3.28
N ASP A 256 7.31 15.28 2.90
CA ASP A 256 7.78 14.96 1.55
C ASP A 256 6.70 14.23 0.72
N VAL A 257 6.00 13.29 1.36
CA VAL A 257 5.12 12.32 0.68
C VAL A 257 3.75 12.24 1.35
N VAL A 258 2.70 12.12 0.56
CA VAL A 258 1.33 11.86 1.03
C VAL A 258 0.77 10.63 0.32
N ASN A 259 0.44 9.58 1.06
CA ASN A 259 0.01 8.30 0.50
C ASN A 259 -1.37 8.32 -0.19
N VAL A 260 -1.37 8.52 -1.51
CA VAL A 260 -2.58 8.42 -2.34
C VAL A 260 -3.03 6.96 -2.49
N CYS A 261 -2.08 6.03 -2.60
CA CYS A 261 -2.33 4.60 -2.65
C CYS A 261 -2.06 3.97 -1.26
N ASN A 262 -3.01 4.10 -0.34
CA ASN A 262 -2.84 3.72 1.06
C ASN A 262 -3.56 2.41 1.44
N ASN A 263 -3.35 2.00 2.70
CA ASN A 263 -3.91 0.81 3.34
C ASN A 263 -5.44 0.83 3.54
N ASN A 264 -6.17 1.76 2.91
CA ASN A 264 -7.62 1.58 2.72
C ASN A 264 -7.91 0.56 1.60
N PHE A 265 -6.94 0.28 0.72
CA PHE A 265 -7.05 -0.72 -0.34
C PHE A 265 -6.06 -1.85 -0.11
N HIS A 266 -6.57 -3.07 -0.21
CA HIS A 266 -5.83 -4.32 -0.05
C HIS A 266 -6.11 -5.23 -1.25
N ARG A 267 -5.35 -6.31 -1.38
CA ARG A 267 -5.64 -7.33 -2.39
C ARG A 267 -7.07 -7.86 -2.19
N TYR A 268 -7.92 -7.64 -3.20
CA TYR A 268 -9.34 -8.05 -3.28
C TYR A 268 -10.34 -7.37 -2.35
N LYS A 269 -9.93 -6.40 -1.54
CA LYS A 269 -10.82 -5.74 -0.58
C LYS A 269 -10.40 -4.31 -0.28
N TYR A 270 -11.33 -3.53 0.25
CA TYR A 270 -11.07 -2.19 0.75
C TYR A 270 -11.70 -2.00 2.13
N GLN A 271 -11.23 -1.00 2.87
CA GLN A 271 -11.77 -0.61 4.17
C GLN A 271 -12.70 0.61 3.99
N PRO A 272 -13.99 0.49 4.30
CA PRO A 272 -14.89 1.64 4.40
C PRO A 272 -14.43 2.60 5.50
N ARG A 273 -14.11 3.85 5.13
CA ARG A 273 -13.56 4.87 6.04
C ARG A 273 -14.26 6.23 5.89
N LYS A 274 -15.57 6.28 5.66
CA LYS A 274 -16.32 7.56 5.57
C LYS A 274 -15.98 8.55 6.70
N ARG A 275 -15.79 8.08 7.93
CA ARG A 275 -15.39 8.93 9.08
C ARG A 275 -14.06 9.70 8.86
N TYR A 276 -13.21 9.26 7.94
CA TYR A 276 -11.94 9.90 7.61
C TYR A 276 -12.08 11.06 6.63
N SER A 277 -13.27 11.27 6.07
CA SER A 277 -13.57 12.40 5.19
C SER A 277 -13.30 13.75 5.86
N ASN A 278 -13.48 13.82 7.19
CA ASN A 278 -13.38 15.06 7.94
C ASN A 278 -12.99 14.84 9.41
N LEU A 279 -11.74 14.41 9.65
CA LEU A 279 -11.26 14.09 11.01
C LEU A 279 -11.21 15.30 11.97
N LEU A 280 -11.13 16.51 11.43
CA LEU A 280 -11.07 17.77 12.19
C LEU A 280 -12.45 18.42 12.38
N ASN A 281 -13.53 17.82 11.85
CA ASN A 281 -14.88 18.41 11.84
C ASN A 281 -14.89 19.84 11.27
N VAL A 282 -14.21 20.05 10.15
CA VAL A 282 -14.20 21.31 9.41
C VAL A 282 -15.55 21.48 8.71
N GLU A 283 -16.19 22.63 8.92
CA GLU A 283 -17.48 22.94 8.29
C GLU A 283 -17.37 22.95 6.76
N GLY A 284 -18.37 22.35 6.09
CA GLY A 284 -18.46 22.32 4.62
C GLY A 284 -17.59 21.25 3.94
N PHE A 285 -16.80 20.48 4.70
CA PHE A 285 -16.02 19.39 4.10
C PHE A 285 -16.94 18.25 3.64
N PRO A 286 -16.66 17.65 2.47
CA PRO A 286 -17.51 16.62 1.90
C PRO A 286 -17.42 15.32 2.69
N ASP A 287 -18.50 14.56 2.65
CA ASP A 287 -18.57 13.18 3.08
C ASP A 287 -18.31 12.24 1.90
N TYR A 288 -17.26 11.41 1.98
CA TYR A 288 -17.00 10.40 0.96
C TYR A 288 -17.74 9.10 1.30
N PRO A 289 -18.55 8.54 0.37
CA PRO A 289 -19.35 7.36 0.64
C PRO A 289 -18.47 6.13 0.88
N ASN A 290 -18.98 5.18 1.67
CA ASN A 290 -18.37 3.88 1.96
C ASN A 290 -18.47 2.92 0.75
N THR A 291 -17.91 3.35 -0.39
CA THR A 291 -17.76 2.62 -1.65
C THR A 291 -16.29 2.67 -2.09
N PRO A 292 -15.82 1.74 -2.95
CA PRO A 292 -14.47 1.81 -3.51
C PRO A 292 -14.19 3.16 -4.17
N GLU A 293 -15.09 3.64 -5.03
CA GLU A 293 -14.96 4.93 -5.71
C GLU A 293 -14.92 6.10 -4.73
N GLY A 294 -15.73 6.06 -3.67
CA GLY A 294 -15.74 7.08 -2.62
C GLY A 294 -14.40 7.15 -1.89
N MET A 295 -13.81 6.00 -1.55
CA MET A 295 -12.51 5.95 -0.87
C MET A 295 -11.35 6.34 -1.79
N ILE A 296 -11.38 5.96 -3.08
CA ILE A 296 -10.43 6.46 -4.09
C ILE A 296 -10.52 7.98 -4.19
N ARG A 297 -11.74 8.52 -4.29
CA ARG A 297 -11.98 9.96 -4.38
C ARG A 297 -11.48 10.71 -3.14
N MET A 298 -11.71 10.17 -1.94
CA MET A 298 -11.18 10.72 -0.69
C MET A 298 -9.65 10.81 -0.72
N ASN A 299 -8.97 9.73 -1.13
CA ASN A 299 -7.51 9.70 -1.22
C ASN A 299 -6.96 10.76 -2.18
N PHE A 300 -7.59 10.92 -3.36
CA PHE A 300 -7.20 11.94 -4.34
C PHE A 300 -7.47 13.36 -3.84
N GLU A 301 -8.69 13.66 -3.45
CA GLU A 301 -9.10 15.04 -3.16
C GLU A 301 -8.45 15.60 -1.90
N THR A 302 -8.21 14.78 -0.88
CA THR A 302 -7.49 15.23 0.33
C THR A 302 -6.04 15.56 0.04
N TYR A 303 -5.40 14.84 -0.89
CA TYR A 303 -4.07 15.18 -1.40
C TYR A 303 -4.10 16.46 -2.26
N TYR A 304 -5.11 16.62 -3.12
CA TYR A 304 -5.25 17.80 -3.97
C TYR A 304 -5.44 19.09 -3.18
N ARG A 305 -6.16 19.06 -2.05
CA ARG A 305 -6.29 20.23 -1.15
C ARG A 305 -4.92 20.75 -0.72
N LEU A 306 -3.98 19.85 -0.41
CA LEU A 306 -2.62 20.23 -0.04
C LEU A 306 -1.85 20.82 -1.23
N LEU A 307 -1.88 20.16 -2.40
CA LEU A 307 -1.20 20.66 -3.61
C LEU A 307 -1.74 22.02 -4.06
N ASN A 308 -3.05 22.22 -3.92
CA ASN A 308 -3.73 23.48 -4.23
C ASN A 308 -3.29 24.65 -3.33
N CYS A 309 -2.66 24.38 -2.19
CA CYS A 309 -2.04 25.39 -1.34
C CYS A 309 -0.60 25.74 -1.75
N GLY A 310 -0.15 25.26 -2.91
CA GLY A 310 1.22 25.47 -3.41
C GLY A 310 2.26 24.52 -2.82
N LEU A 311 1.82 23.56 -2.00
CA LEU A 311 2.70 22.56 -1.39
C LEU A 311 3.20 21.58 -2.46
N ARG A 312 4.51 21.34 -2.45
CA ARG A 312 5.16 20.39 -3.37
C ARG A 312 5.37 19.06 -2.67
N LEU A 313 4.41 18.17 -2.85
CA LEU A 313 4.37 16.87 -2.19
C LEU A 313 4.37 15.77 -3.25
N ALA A 314 5.07 14.68 -2.98
CA ALA A 314 5.04 13.49 -3.83
C ALA A 314 3.84 12.60 -3.45
N ALA A 315 3.31 11.88 -4.45
CA ALA A 315 2.35 10.83 -4.20
C ALA A 315 3.04 9.62 -3.54
N GLY A 316 2.43 9.08 -2.50
CA GLY A 316 2.94 7.94 -1.75
C GLY A 316 2.11 6.66 -1.86
N ALA A 317 2.71 5.54 -1.51
CA ALA A 317 2.08 4.22 -1.54
C ALA A 317 2.53 3.33 -0.38
N GLY A 318 1.57 2.66 0.25
CA GLY A 318 1.86 1.77 1.38
C GLY A 318 0.71 0.82 1.69
N SER A 319 1.05 -0.45 1.88
CA SER A 319 0.13 -1.59 2.02
C SER A 319 -0.23 -1.87 3.48
N ALA A 320 0.62 -1.44 4.41
CA ALA A 320 0.55 -1.77 5.84
C ALA A 320 0.58 -3.27 6.12
N THR A 321 1.27 -4.06 5.29
CA THR A 321 1.44 -5.49 5.51
C THR A 321 2.06 -5.75 6.88
N GLY A 322 1.55 -6.75 7.59
CA GLY A 322 1.87 -7.01 9.00
C GLY A 322 0.82 -6.44 9.96
N ALA A 323 0.29 -5.25 9.66
CA ALA A 323 -0.92 -4.73 10.29
C ALA A 323 -2.20 -5.10 9.50
N LYS A 324 -2.06 -5.33 8.19
CA LYS A 324 -3.12 -5.74 7.26
C LYS A 324 -2.78 -7.08 6.61
N SER A 325 -3.82 -7.85 6.29
CA SER A 325 -3.73 -9.11 5.56
C SER A 325 -3.68 -8.85 4.04
N THR A 326 -2.54 -8.36 3.55
CA THR A 326 -2.30 -8.02 2.15
C THR A 326 -0.82 -8.26 1.83
N PRO A 327 -0.44 -8.63 0.60
CA PRO A 327 0.98 -8.84 0.28
C PRO A 327 1.76 -7.52 0.34
N VAL A 328 3.06 -7.63 0.62
CA VAL A 328 3.97 -6.49 0.48
C VAL A 328 3.98 -6.00 -0.97
N GLY A 329 4.19 -4.72 -1.16
CA GLY A 329 4.15 -4.04 -2.44
C GLY A 329 2.79 -4.08 -3.12
N TYR A 330 1.70 -4.40 -2.42
CA TYR A 330 0.39 -4.35 -3.05
C TYR A 330 0.07 -2.92 -3.51
N ASN A 331 0.25 -1.95 -2.61
CA ASN A 331 0.31 -0.54 -2.94
C ASN A 331 1.79 -0.15 -3.01
N ARG A 332 2.28 0.24 -4.19
CA ARG A 332 3.71 0.57 -4.41
C ARG A 332 3.91 1.86 -5.18
N ALA A 333 5.08 2.45 -5.02
CA ALA A 333 5.58 3.55 -5.83
C ALA A 333 6.57 3.01 -6.86
N TYR A 334 6.49 3.53 -8.08
CA TYR A 334 7.52 3.39 -9.09
C TYR A 334 8.22 4.74 -9.25
N VAL A 335 9.51 4.78 -8.96
CA VAL A 335 10.33 5.99 -8.85
C VAL A 335 11.41 6.00 -9.93
N ARG A 336 11.54 7.11 -10.67
CA ARG A 336 12.63 7.32 -11.63
C ARG A 336 13.88 7.77 -10.89
N ALA A 337 14.73 6.81 -10.52
CA ALA A 337 15.95 7.04 -9.76
C ALA A 337 17.25 6.68 -10.51
N GLY A 338 17.15 6.24 -11.77
CA GLY A 338 18.30 5.74 -12.56
C GLY A 338 18.25 4.23 -12.74
N SER A 339 19.29 3.64 -13.33
CA SER A 339 19.34 2.21 -13.63
C SER A 339 19.60 1.34 -12.39
N ASN A 340 20.57 1.73 -11.56
CA ASN A 340 20.96 1.04 -10.34
C ASN A 340 21.17 2.04 -9.19
N PRO A 341 20.11 2.72 -8.74
CA PRO A 341 20.22 3.66 -7.64
C PRO A 341 20.60 2.95 -6.34
N THR A 342 21.22 3.68 -5.43
CA THR A 342 21.29 3.32 -4.01
C THR A 342 19.96 3.65 -3.32
N LEU A 343 19.73 3.09 -2.12
CA LEU A 343 18.53 3.41 -1.33
C LEU A 343 18.38 4.92 -1.05
N PRO A 344 19.43 5.68 -0.65
CA PRO A 344 19.31 7.13 -0.49
C PRO A 344 18.92 7.87 -1.79
N GLU A 345 19.45 7.47 -2.95
CA GLU A 345 19.09 8.05 -4.25
C GLU A 345 17.64 7.74 -4.63
N PHE A 346 17.17 6.52 -4.34
CA PHE A 346 15.77 6.14 -4.49
C PHE A 346 14.85 7.02 -3.64
N LEU A 347 15.14 7.17 -2.34
CA LEU A 347 14.33 7.98 -1.42
C LEU A 347 14.35 9.47 -1.81
N GLU A 348 15.49 10.00 -2.24
CA GLU A 348 15.60 11.38 -2.70
C GLU A 348 14.85 11.62 -4.02
N ALA A 349 14.87 10.67 -4.95
CA ALA A 349 14.05 10.75 -6.16
C ALA A 349 12.55 10.69 -5.84
N TRP A 350 12.15 9.91 -4.84
CA TRP A 350 10.77 9.88 -4.36
C TRP A 350 10.39 11.19 -3.68
N ARG A 351 11.23 11.73 -2.80
CA ARG A 351 11.06 13.07 -2.18
C ARG A 351 10.79 14.15 -3.23
N LYS A 352 11.51 14.11 -4.35
CA LYS A 352 11.34 15.04 -5.48
C LYS A 352 10.06 14.82 -6.30
N GLY A 353 9.30 13.76 -6.05
CA GLY A 353 8.08 13.44 -6.82
C GLY A 353 8.36 12.86 -8.20
N ARG A 354 9.50 12.18 -8.40
CA ARG A 354 9.85 11.52 -9.69
C ARG A 354 9.11 10.19 -9.90
N ASN A 355 7.88 10.09 -9.45
CA ASN A 355 7.20 8.81 -9.29
C ASN A 355 5.73 8.84 -9.72
N PHE A 356 5.16 7.64 -9.83
CA PHE A 356 3.73 7.41 -9.71
C PHE A 356 3.49 6.30 -8.68
N VAL A 357 2.25 6.18 -8.23
CA VAL A 357 1.83 5.17 -7.26
C VAL A 357 0.71 4.32 -7.84
N THR A 358 0.67 3.05 -7.48
CA THR A 358 -0.30 2.10 -8.03
C THR A 358 -0.50 0.87 -7.14
N ASN A 359 -1.65 0.22 -7.33
CA ASN A 359 -1.89 -1.16 -6.92
C ASN A 359 -2.39 -2.07 -8.07
N GLY A 360 -2.11 -1.67 -9.31
CA GLY A 360 -2.47 -2.39 -10.53
C GLY A 360 -1.95 -1.69 -11.78
N PRO A 361 -2.62 -0.64 -12.27
CA PRO A 361 -2.31 -0.06 -13.57
C PRO A 361 -1.04 0.81 -13.52
N MET A 362 -0.30 0.86 -14.62
CA MET A 362 0.88 1.72 -14.78
C MET A 362 0.48 2.97 -15.53
N ILE A 363 0.92 4.15 -15.05
CA ILE A 363 0.53 5.44 -15.61
C ILE A 363 1.74 6.34 -15.84
N PHE A 364 1.78 7.00 -16.99
CA PHE A 364 2.88 7.85 -17.42
C PHE A 364 2.35 9.19 -17.89
N LEU A 365 2.81 10.28 -17.27
CA LEU A 365 2.51 11.66 -17.64
C LEU A 365 3.79 12.32 -18.16
N ARG A 366 3.69 13.02 -19.29
CA ARG A 366 4.75 13.87 -19.81
C ARG A 366 4.22 15.04 -20.62
N THR A 367 5.06 16.04 -20.86
CA THR A 367 4.83 17.04 -21.93
C THR A 367 5.44 16.58 -23.26
N GLU A 368 5.12 17.29 -24.34
CA GLU A 368 5.80 17.12 -25.64
C GLU A 368 7.32 17.36 -25.57
N LYS A 369 7.76 18.24 -24.66
CA LYS A 369 9.18 18.49 -24.36
C LYS A 369 9.79 17.44 -23.42
N ASN A 370 9.09 16.33 -23.19
CA ASN A 370 9.48 15.21 -22.32
C ASN A 370 9.71 15.61 -20.84
N GLN A 371 9.12 16.71 -20.39
CA GLN A 371 9.05 17.04 -18.96
C GLN A 371 8.06 16.10 -18.27
N ARG A 372 8.32 15.69 -17.03
CA ARG A 372 7.67 14.58 -16.31
C ARG A 372 7.37 14.98 -14.87
N PRO A 373 6.57 14.20 -14.11
CA PRO A 373 6.37 14.42 -12.67
C PRO A 373 7.66 14.79 -11.95
N SER A 374 7.62 15.83 -11.10
CA SER A 374 8.73 16.60 -10.51
C SER A 374 9.13 17.88 -11.23
N ASP A 375 8.97 17.95 -12.56
CA ASP A 375 9.49 19.08 -13.33
C ASP A 375 8.66 20.35 -13.15
N ILE A 376 9.31 21.50 -13.30
CA ILE A 376 8.70 22.84 -13.22
C ILE A 376 8.75 23.49 -14.60
N ILE A 377 7.59 23.83 -15.12
CA ILE A 377 7.41 24.58 -16.37
C ILE A 377 7.23 26.04 -16.02
N ASN A 378 8.14 26.91 -16.47
CA ASN A 378 8.05 28.34 -16.22
C ASN A 378 7.40 29.04 -17.41
N LEU A 379 6.22 29.63 -17.19
CA LEU A 379 5.51 30.45 -18.15
C LEU A 379 5.66 31.94 -17.80
N SER A 380 5.52 32.79 -18.82
CA SER A 380 5.50 34.25 -18.66
C SER A 380 4.32 34.71 -17.80
N SER A 381 4.29 35.99 -17.40
CA SER A 381 3.19 36.55 -16.59
C SER A 381 1.82 36.52 -17.25
N VAL A 382 1.74 36.39 -18.58
CA VAL A 382 0.48 36.26 -19.33
C VAL A 382 0.01 34.81 -19.48
N GLY A 383 0.76 33.84 -18.94
CA GLY A 383 0.48 32.42 -19.07
C GLY A 383 1.00 31.81 -20.37
N GLY A 384 0.40 30.70 -20.78
CA GLY A 384 0.77 29.94 -21.97
C GLY A 384 0.01 28.63 -22.10
N THR A 385 0.39 27.81 -23.08
CA THR A 385 -0.21 26.48 -23.31
C THR A 385 0.81 25.39 -23.02
N VAL A 386 0.38 24.34 -22.33
CA VAL A 386 1.19 23.14 -22.06
C VAL A 386 0.56 21.94 -22.76
N SER A 387 1.27 21.38 -23.73
CA SER A 387 0.88 20.13 -24.40
C SER A 387 1.28 18.93 -23.56
N LEU A 388 0.31 18.08 -23.23
CA LEU A 388 0.43 16.96 -22.30
C LEU A 388 0.09 15.66 -23.01
N GLN A 389 0.78 14.59 -22.65
CA GLN A 389 0.47 13.23 -23.03
C GLN A 389 0.42 12.36 -21.77
N VAL A 390 -0.64 11.55 -21.66
CA VAL A 390 -0.79 10.53 -20.64
C VAL A 390 -1.01 9.19 -21.30
N THR A 391 -0.31 8.17 -20.81
CA THR A 391 -0.57 6.77 -21.18
C THR A 391 -0.81 5.93 -19.94
N ALA A 392 -1.72 4.96 -20.05
CA ALA A 392 -1.94 3.94 -19.03
C ALA A 392 -1.86 2.54 -19.65
N HIS A 393 -1.24 1.62 -18.92
CA HIS A 393 -1.13 0.21 -19.25
C HIS A 393 -1.60 -0.63 -18.05
N SER A 394 -2.37 -1.67 -18.28
CA SER A 394 -2.90 -2.53 -17.22
C SER A 394 -2.87 -3.99 -17.64
N ALA A 395 -2.81 -4.89 -16.65
CA ALA A 395 -3.08 -6.32 -16.86
C ALA A 395 -4.58 -6.64 -16.97
N GLN A 396 -5.45 -5.69 -16.61
CA GLN A 396 -6.91 -5.80 -16.55
C GLN A 396 -7.58 -4.67 -17.37
N PRO A 397 -8.90 -4.74 -17.62
CA PRO A 397 -9.61 -3.67 -18.30
C PRO A 397 -9.53 -2.33 -17.54
N LEU A 398 -9.18 -1.26 -18.25
CA LEU A 398 -9.20 0.10 -17.74
C LEU A 398 -10.64 0.65 -17.71
N ARG A 399 -10.99 1.33 -16.61
CA ARG A 399 -12.27 2.04 -16.41
C ARG A 399 -12.14 3.53 -16.73
N SER A 400 -10.99 4.12 -16.44
CA SER A 400 -10.76 5.54 -16.67
C SER A 400 -9.28 5.85 -16.84
N LEU A 401 -9.01 6.89 -17.62
CA LEU A 401 -7.73 7.60 -17.69
C LEU A 401 -8.06 9.09 -17.74
N GLU A 402 -7.59 9.83 -16.74
CA GLU A 402 -7.94 11.24 -16.54
C GLU A 402 -6.69 12.07 -16.31
N LEU A 403 -6.66 13.24 -16.94
CA LEU A 403 -5.71 14.31 -16.66
C LEU A 403 -6.37 15.29 -15.69
N VAL A 404 -5.64 15.68 -14.64
CA VAL A 404 -6.12 16.54 -13.56
C VAL A 404 -5.23 17.76 -13.45
N ALA A 405 -5.82 18.96 -13.37
CA ALA A 405 -5.12 20.20 -13.05
C ALA A 405 -5.82 20.92 -11.91
N ASN A 406 -5.07 21.31 -10.87
CA ASN A 406 -5.60 22.03 -9.71
C ASN A 406 -6.86 21.37 -9.09
N GLY A 407 -6.88 20.04 -9.08
CA GLY A 407 -7.95 19.22 -8.51
C GLY A 407 -9.14 18.96 -9.44
N ARG A 408 -9.14 19.50 -10.66
CA ARG A 408 -10.22 19.33 -11.65
C ARG A 408 -9.79 18.42 -12.78
N VAL A 409 -10.67 17.53 -13.23
CA VAL A 409 -10.45 16.74 -14.45
C VAL A 409 -10.52 17.68 -15.64
N VAL A 410 -9.42 17.79 -16.38
CA VAL A 410 -9.30 18.66 -17.57
C VAL A 410 -9.31 17.87 -18.88
N GLY A 411 -9.16 16.55 -18.80
CA GLY A 411 -9.27 15.66 -19.95
C GLY A 411 -9.50 14.23 -19.51
N LYS A 412 -10.18 13.45 -20.36
CA LYS A 412 -10.49 12.04 -20.14
C LYS A 412 -10.31 11.27 -21.45
N ALA A 413 -9.66 10.12 -21.39
CA ALA A 413 -9.55 9.24 -22.55
C ALA A 413 -10.87 8.50 -22.81
N SER A 414 -11.20 8.27 -24.08
CA SER A 414 -12.19 7.28 -24.47
C SER A 414 -11.61 5.88 -24.32
N ILE A 415 -12.29 5.01 -23.57
CA ILE A 415 -11.84 3.65 -23.29
C ILE A 415 -12.98 2.70 -23.64
N GLY A 416 -12.73 1.79 -24.57
CA GLY A 416 -13.66 0.74 -24.97
C GLY A 416 -13.68 -0.42 -23.97
N PRO A 417 -14.69 -1.31 -24.06
CA PRO A 417 -14.75 -2.52 -23.24
C PRO A 417 -13.46 -3.34 -23.38
N GLN A 418 -12.98 -3.90 -22.27
CA GLN A 418 -11.80 -4.77 -22.23
C GLN A 418 -10.47 -4.14 -22.66
N GLN A 419 -10.42 -2.84 -22.97
CA GLN A 419 -9.16 -2.16 -23.28
C GLN A 419 -8.28 -2.07 -22.03
N ASN A 420 -7.05 -2.58 -22.15
CA ASN A 420 -6.05 -2.60 -21.09
C ASN A 420 -4.91 -1.57 -21.33
N LYS A 421 -5.06 -0.74 -22.36
CA LYS A 421 -4.20 0.39 -22.68
C LYS A 421 -5.08 1.58 -23.08
N ALA A 422 -4.74 2.77 -22.58
CA ALA A 422 -5.40 4.01 -22.96
C ALA A 422 -4.37 5.14 -23.07
N GLU A 423 -4.65 6.11 -23.94
CA GLU A 423 -3.81 7.30 -24.14
C GLU A 423 -4.69 8.55 -24.24
N LEU A 424 -4.15 9.68 -23.79
CA LEU A 424 -4.79 10.99 -23.84
C LEU A 424 -3.73 12.05 -24.16
N SER A 425 -3.98 12.87 -25.18
CA SER A 425 -3.19 14.07 -25.47
C SER A 425 -4.07 15.30 -25.34
N LEU A 426 -3.57 16.34 -24.67
CA LEU A 426 -4.32 17.58 -24.45
C LEU A 426 -3.38 18.79 -24.44
N SER A 427 -3.75 19.85 -25.16
CA SER A 427 -3.13 21.17 -25.03
C SER A 427 -3.90 22.00 -24.03
N LEU A 428 -3.32 22.20 -22.84
CA LEU A 428 -3.97 22.88 -21.72
C LEU A 428 -3.55 24.35 -21.66
N PRO A 429 -4.47 25.33 -21.86
CA PRO A 429 -4.18 26.72 -21.59
C PRO A 429 -4.09 26.98 -20.08
N ILE A 430 -3.03 27.66 -19.65
CA ILE A 430 -2.71 27.94 -18.26
C ILE A 430 -2.45 29.44 -18.10
N LYS A 431 -3.27 30.10 -17.28
CA LYS A 431 -3.19 31.55 -17.00
C LYS A 431 -2.69 31.86 -15.59
N GLU A 432 -2.65 30.86 -14.72
CA GLU A 432 -2.23 30.98 -13.32
C GLU A 432 -1.39 29.76 -12.96
N GLY A 433 -0.59 29.85 -11.90
CA GLY A 433 0.23 28.72 -11.43
C GLY A 433 -0.62 27.46 -11.21
N SER A 434 -0.06 26.31 -11.56
CA SER A 434 -0.83 25.06 -11.64
C SER A 434 0.02 23.85 -11.31
N TRP A 435 -0.61 22.82 -10.76
CA TRP A 435 -0.06 21.48 -10.74
C TRP A 435 -0.90 20.58 -11.66
N ILE A 436 -0.25 19.66 -12.35
CA ILE A 436 -0.86 18.76 -13.33
C ILE A 436 -0.49 17.33 -12.95
N GLY A 437 -1.48 16.49 -12.72
CA GLY A 437 -1.33 15.06 -12.46
C GLY A 437 -2.17 14.23 -13.41
N ALA A 438 -1.97 12.92 -13.37
CA ALA A 438 -2.82 11.97 -14.08
C ALA A 438 -3.23 10.83 -13.15
N ARG A 439 -4.42 10.27 -13.39
CA ARG A 439 -4.95 9.14 -12.64
C ARG A 439 -5.70 8.16 -13.55
N CYS A 440 -5.71 6.90 -13.16
CA CYS A 440 -6.49 5.87 -13.84
C CYS A 440 -7.04 4.85 -12.85
N VAL A 441 -8.09 4.17 -13.28
CA VAL A 441 -8.72 3.07 -12.52
C VAL A 441 -8.84 1.88 -13.47
N GLU A 442 -8.53 0.69 -12.98
CA GLU A 442 -8.84 -0.59 -13.62
C GLU A 442 -9.89 -1.35 -12.79
N GLU A 443 -10.54 -2.32 -13.42
CA GLU A 443 -11.43 -3.26 -12.76
C GLU A 443 -10.91 -4.69 -12.91
N ASP A 444 -10.52 -5.28 -11.78
CA ASP A 444 -9.97 -6.64 -11.71
C ASP A 444 -11.06 -7.70 -11.89
N GLY A 445 -11.00 -8.39 -13.03
CA GLY A 445 -11.88 -9.51 -13.37
C GLY A 445 -11.35 -10.88 -12.96
N PHE A 446 -10.20 -10.96 -12.27
CA PHE A 446 -9.49 -12.22 -12.08
C PHE A 446 -10.22 -13.26 -11.22
N LEU A 447 -10.97 -12.82 -10.19
CA LEU A 447 -11.80 -13.71 -9.37
C LEU A 447 -13.28 -13.56 -9.74
N SER A 448 -14.04 -14.66 -9.67
CA SER A 448 -15.51 -14.62 -9.75
C SER A 448 -16.11 -13.88 -8.55
N ASP A 449 -17.37 -13.44 -8.64
CA ASP A 449 -18.04 -12.77 -7.51
C ASP A 449 -18.15 -13.68 -6.27
N GLU A 450 -18.39 -14.97 -6.48
CA GLU A 450 -18.40 -15.98 -5.42
C GLU A 450 -17.04 -16.07 -4.73
N GLN A 451 -15.95 -16.18 -5.50
CA GLN A 451 -14.60 -16.22 -4.95
C GLN A 451 -14.25 -14.91 -4.23
N LEU A 452 -14.67 -13.76 -4.77
CA LEU A 452 -14.38 -12.45 -4.20
C LEU A 452 -15.16 -12.19 -2.91
N SER A 453 -16.35 -12.76 -2.74
CA SER A 453 -17.19 -12.61 -1.55
C SER A 453 -16.48 -13.03 -0.25
N ARG A 454 -15.53 -13.97 -0.37
CA ARG A 454 -14.68 -14.47 0.71
C ARG A 454 -13.84 -13.37 1.38
N TYR A 455 -13.53 -12.28 0.67
CA TYR A 455 -12.67 -11.21 1.18
C TYR A 455 -13.44 -10.09 1.92
N SER A 456 -14.71 -10.32 2.25
CA SER A 456 -15.53 -9.40 3.06
C SER A 456 -15.51 -9.80 4.54
N ARG A 457 -15.46 -8.80 5.43
CA ARG A 457 -15.48 -8.97 6.89
C ARG A 457 -16.31 -7.88 7.55
N GLY A 458 -17.25 -8.26 8.41
CA GLY A 458 -18.02 -7.33 9.23
C GLY A 458 -17.25 -6.80 10.46
N GLY A 459 -17.98 -6.22 11.42
CA GLY A 459 -17.43 -5.76 12.70
C GLY A 459 -17.01 -4.28 12.74
N SER A 460 -16.21 -3.92 13.76
CA SER A 460 -15.80 -2.53 14.04
C SER A 460 -14.79 -1.96 13.05
N LEU A 461 -14.07 -2.82 12.33
CA LEU A 461 -13.17 -2.48 11.22
C LEU A 461 -13.58 -3.29 9.98
N PRO A 462 -14.68 -2.88 9.32
CA PRO A 462 -15.24 -3.62 8.21
C PRO A 462 -14.28 -3.62 7.02
N GLU A 463 -14.35 -4.70 6.25
CA GLU A 463 -13.66 -4.85 4.98
C GLU A 463 -14.68 -5.36 3.97
N LYS A 464 -14.67 -4.80 2.76
CA LYS A 464 -15.58 -5.19 1.69
C LYS A 464 -14.79 -5.57 0.47
N SER A 465 -15.28 -6.57 -0.26
CA SER A 465 -14.74 -6.99 -1.55
C SER A 465 -14.55 -5.81 -2.50
N CYS A 466 -13.43 -5.80 -3.24
CA CYS A 466 -13.05 -4.73 -4.16
C CYS A 466 -12.42 -5.30 -5.42
N ARG A 467 -12.92 -4.85 -6.57
CA ARG A 467 -12.29 -5.08 -7.89
C ARG A 467 -11.44 -3.91 -8.36
N LEU A 468 -11.68 -2.71 -7.81
CA LEU A 468 -11.00 -1.52 -8.28
C LEU A 468 -9.56 -1.48 -7.80
N ARG A 469 -8.69 -1.17 -8.75
CA ARG A 469 -7.29 -0.79 -8.54
C ARG A 469 -7.05 0.51 -9.29
N PHE A 470 -6.07 1.29 -8.87
CA PHE A 470 -5.89 2.63 -9.39
C PHE A 470 -4.43 3.06 -9.34
N ALA A 471 -4.12 4.09 -10.11
CA ALA A 471 -2.83 4.74 -10.08
C ALA A 471 -2.97 6.25 -10.12
N HIS A 472 -1.94 6.93 -9.63
CA HIS A 472 -1.84 8.39 -9.64
C HIS A 472 -0.38 8.81 -9.80
N THR A 473 -0.09 9.77 -10.69
CA THR A 473 1.26 10.34 -10.82
C THR A 473 1.55 11.36 -9.72
N SER A 474 2.80 11.54 -9.32
CA SER A 474 3.18 12.82 -8.72
C SER A 474 2.97 13.96 -9.75
N PRO A 475 2.90 15.24 -9.33
CA PRO A 475 2.55 16.32 -10.24
C PRO A 475 3.74 16.80 -11.10
N ILE A 476 3.41 17.32 -12.29
CA ILE A 476 4.20 18.36 -12.98
C ILE A 476 3.73 19.70 -12.43
N TYR A 477 4.66 20.62 -12.17
CA TYR A 477 4.34 21.97 -11.70
C TYR A 477 4.50 22.98 -12.83
N VAL A 478 3.66 24.01 -12.81
CA VAL A 478 3.68 25.13 -13.75
C VAL A 478 3.67 26.42 -12.94
N THR A 479 4.64 27.29 -13.20
CA THR A 479 4.64 28.66 -12.67
C THR A 479 4.21 29.63 -13.75
N VAL A 480 3.50 30.69 -13.35
CA VAL A 480 3.09 31.79 -14.24
C VAL A 480 3.57 33.09 -13.63
N GLY A 481 4.50 33.77 -14.30
CA GLY A 481 5.13 34.98 -13.76
C GLY A 481 5.85 34.72 -12.41
N GLY A 482 6.39 33.51 -12.23
CA GLY A 482 7.03 33.08 -10.98
C GLY A 482 6.09 32.53 -9.91
N ASN A 483 4.77 32.68 -10.07
CA ASN A 483 3.80 32.20 -9.09
C ASN A 483 3.45 30.73 -9.31
N GLY A 484 3.50 29.93 -8.24
CA GLY A 484 3.11 28.52 -8.23
C GLY A 484 1.60 28.29 -8.07
N PRO A 485 1.16 27.02 -7.92
CA PRO A 485 -0.24 26.68 -7.73
C PRO A 485 -0.82 27.35 -6.49
N SER A 486 -1.98 27.97 -6.62
CA SER A 486 -2.75 28.50 -5.50
C SER A 486 -4.23 28.55 -5.87
N VAL A 487 -5.03 27.62 -5.34
CA VAL A 487 -6.48 27.60 -5.57
C VAL A 487 -7.17 28.23 -4.37
N ALA A 488 -7.79 29.39 -4.58
CA ALA A 488 -8.39 30.20 -3.52
C ALA A 488 -9.32 29.41 -2.58
N SER A 489 -10.17 28.53 -3.12
CA SER A 489 -11.07 27.72 -2.29
C SER A 489 -10.32 26.77 -1.36
N SER A 490 -9.24 26.13 -1.82
CA SER A 490 -8.44 25.22 -0.98
C SER A 490 -7.57 25.97 0.01
N VAL A 491 -7.11 27.19 -0.30
CA VAL A 491 -6.42 28.05 0.67
C VAL A 491 -7.37 28.45 1.81
N GLU A 492 -8.63 28.76 1.49
CA GLU A 492 -9.65 29.03 2.52
C GLU A 492 -9.97 27.77 3.33
N GLU A 493 -10.11 26.61 2.68
CA GLU A 493 -10.26 25.31 3.38
C GLU A 493 -9.07 25.05 4.32
N ALA A 494 -7.83 25.33 3.89
CA ALA A 494 -6.63 25.16 4.70
C ALA A 494 -6.65 26.08 5.93
N ARG A 495 -7.07 27.34 5.80
CA ARG A 495 -7.27 28.25 6.94
C ARG A 495 -8.27 27.69 7.95
N LYS A 496 -9.40 27.14 7.47
CA LYS A 496 -10.40 26.48 8.33
C LYS A 496 -9.84 25.22 9.00
N MET A 497 -9.07 24.42 8.26
CA MET A 497 -8.38 23.24 8.80
C MET A 497 -7.43 23.62 9.93
N LEU A 498 -6.58 24.65 9.75
CA LEU A 498 -5.63 25.09 10.77
C LEU A 498 -6.33 25.62 12.04
N LYS A 499 -7.44 26.38 11.89
CA LYS A 499 -8.27 26.80 13.04
C LYS A 499 -8.89 25.60 13.77
N SER A 500 -9.41 24.61 13.04
CA SER A 500 -9.93 23.38 13.64
C SER A 500 -8.83 22.53 14.29
N PHE A 501 -7.64 22.51 13.69
CA PHE A 501 -6.45 21.86 14.24
C PHE A 501 -6.01 22.51 15.56
N GLU A 502 -5.99 23.84 15.67
CA GLU A 502 -5.70 24.53 16.93
C GLU A 502 -6.65 24.08 18.05
N ARG A 503 -7.97 24.07 17.79
CA ARG A 503 -8.97 23.58 18.76
C ARG A 503 -8.79 22.10 19.10
N PHE A 504 -8.34 21.30 18.14
CA PHE A 504 -7.99 19.90 18.37
C PHE A 504 -6.75 19.78 19.27
N ALA A 505 -5.69 20.53 18.98
CA ALA A 505 -4.44 20.53 19.74
C ALA A 505 -4.66 20.93 21.20
N ARG A 506 -5.40 22.03 21.46
CA ARG A 506 -5.74 22.48 22.83
C ARG A 506 -6.50 21.44 23.66
N ARG A 507 -7.32 20.60 23.01
CA ARG A 507 -8.07 19.53 23.69
C ARG A 507 -7.27 18.25 23.89
N THR A 508 -6.31 17.98 23.01
CA THR A 508 -5.65 16.68 22.90
C THR A 508 -4.27 16.69 23.56
N ALA A 509 -3.51 17.76 23.40
CA ALA A 509 -2.15 17.84 23.90
C ALA A 509 -2.08 17.79 25.43
N ALA A 510 -0.98 17.27 25.97
CA ALA A 510 -0.62 17.51 27.36
C ALA A 510 -0.09 18.94 27.50
N GLY A 511 -0.24 19.56 28.69
CA GLY A 511 0.15 20.95 28.90
C GLY A 511 1.60 21.24 28.54
N GLU A 512 2.51 20.31 28.84
CA GLU A 512 3.95 20.40 28.50
C GLU A 512 4.26 20.36 27.00
N TYR A 513 3.38 19.80 26.16
CA TYR A 513 3.59 19.70 24.70
C TYR A 513 2.76 20.69 23.90
N LEU A 514 1.78 21.35 24.53
CA LEU A 514 0.84 22.22 23.84
C LEU A 514 1.54 23.44 23.21
N ASN A 515 2.48 24.05 23.92
CA ASN A 515 3.12 25.27 23.46
C ASN A 515 3.91 25.04 22.16
N GLU A 516 4.65 23.92 22.05
CA GLU A 516 5.45 23.63 20.84
C GLU A 516 4.58 23.63 19.58
N ILE A 517 3.42 22.97 19.62
CA ILE A 517 2.54 22.86 18.46
C ILE A 517 1.74 24.16 18.20
N LEU A 518 1.37 24.90 19.24
CA LEU A 518 0.70 26.21 19.08
C LEU A 518 1.64 27.28 18.57
N GLU A 519 2.92 27.25 18.95
CA GLU A 519 3.94 28.17 18.45
C GLU A 519 4.17 28.02 16.95
N ALA A 520 4.13 26.79 16.46
CA ALA A 520 4.29 26.44 15.05
C ALA A 520 3.14 26.94 14.15
N LEU A 521 1.95 27.23 14.70
CA LEU A 521 0.82 27.74 13.91
C LEU A 521 1.07 29.17 13.40
N PRO A 522 0.59 29.52 12.19
CA PRO A 522 0.63 30.90 11.70
C PRO A 522 -0.08 31.86 12.66
N LYS A 523 0.48 33.07 12.84
CA LYS A 523 -0.01 34.06 13.82
C LYS A 523 -1.47 34.45 13.61
N ASP A 524 -1.93 34.51 12.36
CA ASP A 524 -3.30 34.86 11.95
C ASP A 524 -4.32 33.72 12.14
N ILE A 525 -3.86 32.53 12.52
CA ILE A 525 -4.72 31.39 12.87
C ILE A 525 -5.01 31.36 14.38
N LYS A 526 -4.03 31.76 15.21
CA LYS A 526 -4.11 31.60 16.67
C LYS A 526 -5.29 32.38 17.23
N THR A 527 -6.23 31.68 17.85
CA THR A 527 -7.22 32.33 18.72
C THR A 527 -6.52 32.91 19.95
N GLN A 528 -6.78 34.20 20.25
CA GLN A 528 -6.28 34.87 21.46
C GLN A 528 -6.77 34.16 22.72
#